data_AF-A0A968PRW4-F1
#
_entry.id   AF-A0A968PRW4-F1
#
_cell.length_a   1.000
_cell.length_b   1.000
_cell.length_c   1.000
_cell.angle_alpha   90.00
_cell.angle_beta   90.00
_cell.angle_gamma   90.00
#
_symmetry.space_group_name_H-M   'P 1'
#
loop_
_entity.id
_entity.type
_entity.pdbx_description
1 polymer ?
#
loop_
_entity_poly.entity_id
_entity_poly.type
_entity_poly.pdbx_seq_one_letter_code
_entity_poly.pdbx_strand_id
1 'polypeptide(L)' 'WREISLRLPQEGIEQVIEIGPGKVLTGLIKRTCPELKLENISTVAELP' A
#
# COMPACT_ATOMS: atom_id res chain seq x y z
N TRP A 1 -8.32 -7.38 -5.39
CA TRP A 1 -7.11 -6.79 -4.79
C TRP A 1 -5.82 -7.09 -5.56
N ARG A 2 -5.43 -8.36 -5.81
CA ARG A 2 -4.21 -8.69 -6.58
C ARG A 2 -4.10 -7.95 -7.93
N GLU A 3 -5.16 -7.97 -8.73
CA GLU A 3 -5.19 -7.29 -10.04
C GLU A 3 -4.98 -5.77 -9.93
N ILE A 4 -5.57 -5.14 -8.90
CA ILE A 4 -5.35 -3.73 -8.59
C ILE A 4 -3.88 -3.50 -8.24
N SER A 5 -3.31 -4.31 -7.33
CA SER A 5 -1.90 -4.20 -6.94
C SER A 5 -0.96 -4.27 -8.13
N LEU A 6 -1.19 -5.21 -9.06
CA LEU A 6 -0.37 -5.37 -10.27
C LEU A 6 -0.47 -4.19 -11.25
N ARG A 7 -1.57 -3.43 -11.22
CA ARG A 7 -1.75 -2.25 -12.06
C ARG A 7 -1.03 -1.03 -11.48
N LEU A 8 -0.83 -0.92 -10.17
CA LEU A 8 -0.20 0.25 -9.55
C LEU A 8 1.18 0.58 -10.15
N PRO A 9 2.13 -0.37 -10.27
CA PRO A 9 3.43 -0.08 -10.90
C PRO A 9 3.30 0.25 -12.40
N GLN A 10 2.32 -0.33 -13.10
CA GLN A 10 2.10 -0.08 -14.53
C GLN A 10 1.64 1.35 -14.80
N GLU A 11 0.91 1.94 -13.85
CA GLU A 11 0.46 3.33 -13.89
C GLU A 11 1.53 4.30 -13.32
N GLY A 12 2.74 3.81 -13.01
CA GLY A 12 3.85 4.62 -12.50
C GLY A 12 3.72 5.02 -11.03
N ILE A 13 2.88 4.34 -10.25
CA ILE A 13 2.77 4.59 -8.80
C ILE A 13 4.00 4.01 -8.11
N GLU A 14 4.63 4.82 -7.25
CA GLU A 14 5.82 4.41 -6.50
C GLU A 14 5.55 4.18 -5.01
N GLN A 15 4.48 4.77 -4.46
CA GLN A 15 4.12 4.69 -3.04
C GLN A 15 2.62 4.47 -2.85
N VAL A 16 2.28 3.59 -1.90
CA VAL A 16 0.91 3.30 -1.48
C VAL A 16 0.78 3.50 0.02
N ILE A 17 -0.28 4.22 0.42
CA ILE A 17 -0.60 4.49 1.83
C ILE A 17 -1.94 3.84 2.16
N GLU A 18 -1.96 2.89 3.10
CA GLU A 18 -3.18 2.28 3.65
C GLU A 18 -3.65 3.09 4.85
N ILE A 19 -4.84 3.69 4.75
CA ILE A 19 -5.48 4.42 5.84
C ILE A 19 -6.47 3.50 6.56
N GLY A 20 -6.24 3.26 7.84
CA GLY A 20 -7.10 2.42 8.68
C GLY A 20 -6.33 1.42 9.53
N PRO A 21 -7.01 0.76 10.47
CA PRO A 21 -6.38 -0.16 11.42
C PRO A 21 -5.89 -1.43 10.72
N GLY A 22 -4.66 -1.83 11.04
CA GLY A 22 -4.05 -3.06 10.53
C GLY A 22 -3.22 -2.84 9.27
N LYS A 23 -2.79 -3.94 8.64
CA LYS A 23 -1.83 -3.92 7.50
C LYS A 23 -2.23 -4.93 6.41
N VAL A 24 -3.52 -5.05 6.15
CA VAL A 24 -4.03 -6.10 5.26
C VAL A 24 -3.69 -5.78 3.82
N LEU A 25 -3.95 -4.54 3.38
CA LEU A 25 -3.74 -4.14 1.99
C LEU A 25 -2.25 -3.96 1.70
N THR A 26 -1.51 -3.25 2.55
CA THR A 26 -0.05 -3.14 2.45
C THR A 26 0.62 -4.50 2.53
N GLY A 27 0.16 -5.40 3.41
CA GLY A 27 0.68 -6.77 3.46
C GLY A 27 0.44 -7.57 2.18
N LEU A 28 -0.73 -7.40 1.54
CA LEU A 28 -1.04 -8.03 0.26
C LEU A 28 -0.21 -7.44 -0.89
N ILE A 29 -0.10 -6.11 -0.95
CA ILE A 29 0.67 -5.40 -1.97
C ILE A 29 2.14 -5.78 -1.84
N LYS A 30 2.71 -5.85 -0.64
CA LYS A 30 4.10 -6.27 -0.40
C LYS A 30 4.42 -7.65 -0.98
N ARG A 31 3.46 -8.58 -0.94
CA ARG A 31 3.62 -9.94 -1.51
C ARG A 31 3.43 -9.98 -3.04
N THR A 32 2.74 -8.99 -3.60
CA THR A 32 2.38 -8.96 -5.03
C THR A 32 3.34 -8.09 -5.85
N CYS A 33 3.73 -6.95 -5.29
CA CYS A 33 4.55 -5.88 -5.86
C CYS A 33 5.55 -5.40 -4.79
N PRO A 34 6.60 -6.18 -4.48
CA PRO A 34 7.56 -5.87 -3.41
C PRO A 34 8.39 -4.59 -3.65
N GLU A 35 8.40 -4.07 -4.88
CA GLU A 35 9.09 -2.85 -5.29
C GLU A 35 8.41 -1.55 -4.84
N LEU A 36 7.10 -1.59 -4.53
CA LEU A 36 6.35 -0.41 -4.10
C LEU A 36 6.72 -0.01 -2.68
N LYS A 37 6.85 1.30 -2.43
CA LYS A 37 6.96 1.84 -1.07
C LYS A 37 5.59 1.76 -0.40
N LEU A 38 5.54 1.25 0.82
CA LEU A 38 4.30 0.99 1.53
C LEU A 38 4.30 1.66 2.89
N GLU A 39 3.21 2.35 3.18
CA GLU A 39 2.97 3.03 4.45
C GLU A 39 1.57 2.69 4.96
N ASN A 40 1.41 2.65 6.28
CA ASN A 40 0.11 2.49 6.90
C ASN A 40 -0.06 3.55 7.97
N ILE A 41 -1.19 4.24 7.92
CA ILE A 41 -1.60 5.26 8.89
C ILE A 41 -2.83 4.70 9.61
N SER A 42 -2.60 4.23 10.83
CA SER A 42 -3.63 3.59 11.65
C SER A 42 -4.40 4.61 12.51
N THR A 43 -3.80 5.75 12.82
CA THR A 43 -4.39 6.79 13.66
C THR A 43 -4.11 8.19 13.12
N VAL A 44 -4.91 9.18 13.54
CA VAL A 44 -4.73 10.59 13.16
C VAL A 44 -3.36 11.14 13.59
N ALA A 45 -2.81 10.64 14.70
CA ALA A 45 -1.50 11.06 15.22
C ALA A 45 -0.32 10.62 14.33
N GLU A 46 -0.54 9.70 13.39
CA GLU A 46 0.46 9.22 12.43
C GLU A 46 0.43 10.02 11.10
N LEU A 47 -0.49 11.00 10.96
CA LEU A 47 -0.49 11.88 9.80
C LEU A 47 0.77 12.79 9.82
N PRO A 48 1.46 12.95 8.68
CA PRO A 48 2.63 13.82 8.55
C PRO A 48 2.31 15.32 8.64
#